data_AF-A0A484Q263-F1
#
_entry.id   AF-A0A484Q263-F1
#
_cell.length_a   1.000
_cell.length_b   1.000
_cell.length_c   1.000
_cell.angle_alpha   90.00
_cell.angle_beta   90.00
_cell.angle_gamma   90.00
#
_symmetry.space_group_name_H-M   'P 1'
#
loop_
_entity.id
_entity.type
_entity.pdbx_description
1 polymer ?
#
loop_
_entity_poly.entity_id
_entity_poly.type
_entity_poly.pdbx_seq_one_letter_code
_entity_poly.pdbx_strand_id
1 'polypeptide(L)'
;MSNLVRSAAYAASQALSAQGLTVKRSHLSEVIAALLGYRTHAALTVEEADPNLDYHLDDAEVYVLNQPMGDARVGELGLAAAGIEPSVVTTACIDALKASAGNTSVYVGVADFYDSHARQALAEAIYDDDDVAGAMAESNATFPDEPEMDIECPETPDLWAAVGEWAIEADGDMTGEYDPEGDRMFNGDTLNCRGRLLYSKAGRAGLVLIEASGMAGADDSWRDLDREDELEYLQSLGSQQAP
;
A
#
# COMPACT_ATOMS: atom_id res chain seq x y z
N MET A 1 -25.86 8.80 -1.52
CA MET A 1 -25.02 9.70 -2.34
C MET A 1 -23.97 10.25 -1.41
N SER A 2 -22.74 9.71 -1.48
CA SER A 2 -21.64 10.10 -0.59
C SER A 2 -21.46 11.63 -0.60
N ASN A 3 -21.46 12.23 0.59
CA ASN A 3 -21.23 13.67 0.75
C ASN A 3 -19.85 14.08 0.25
N LEU A 4 -18.89 13.14 0.21
CA LEU A 4 -17.52 13.35 -0.20
C LEU A 4 -17.44 13.90 -1.63
N VAL A 5 -18.03 13.20 -2.61
CA VAL A 5 -17.94 13.56 -4.04
C VAL A 5 -18.54 14.95 -4.29
N ARG A 6 -19.69 15.23 -3.69
CA ARG A 6 -20.36 16.53 -3.84
C ARG A 6 -19.55 17.67 -3.24
N SER A 7 -19.00 17.47 -2.04
CA SER A 7 -18.17 18.46 -1.35
C SER A 7 -16.86 18.70 -2.09
N ALA A 8 -16.18 17.64 -2.52
CA ALA A 8 -14.95 17.71 -3.29
C ALA A 8 -15.16 18.40 -4.65
N ALA A 9 -16.23 18.06 -5.39
CA ALA A 9 -16.53 18.71 -6.67
C ALA A 9 -16.81 20.21 -6.51
N TYR A 10 -17.44 20.60 -5.39
CA TYR A 10 -17.67 22.01 -5.07
C TYR A 10 -16.38 22.73 -4.68
N ALA A 11 -15.54 22.12 -3.83
CA ALA A 11 -14.25 22.68 -3.43
C ALA A 11 -13.29 22.84 -4.63
N ALA A 12 -13.17 21.81 -5.48
CA ALA A 12 -12.38 21.86 -6.71
C ALA A 12 -12.88 22.98 -7.64
N SER A 13 -14.21 23.13 -7.78
CA SER A 13 -14.79 24.20 -8.59
C SER A 13 -14.43 25.60 -8.06
N GLN A 14 -14.38 25.78 -6.74
CA GLN A 14 -13.98 27.05 -6.14
C GLN A 14 -12.48 27.32 -6.35
N ALA A 15 -11.63 26.31 -6.15
CA ALA A 15 -10.19 26.41 -6.34
C ALA A 15 -9.83 26.78 -7.80
N LEU A 16 -10.46 26.12 -8.77
CA LEU A 16 -10.27 26.42 -10.20
C LEU A 16 -10.80 27.82 -10.55
N SER A 17 -11.96 28.21 -10.03
CA SER A 17 -12.52 29.54 -10.26
C SER A 17 -11.63 30.65 -9.70
N ALA A 18 -10.96 30.42 -8.57
CA ALA A 18 -9.99 31.37 -8.00
C ALA A 18 -8.77 31.58 -8.90
N GLN A 19 -8.45 30.61 -9.76
CA GLN A 19 -7.41 30.70 -10.78
C GLN A 19 -7.92 31.24 -12.13
N GLY A 20 -9.19 31.66 -12.21
CA GLY A 20 -9.81 32.13 -13.45
C GLY A 20 -10.28 31.01 -14.40
N LEU A 21 -10.24 29.75 -13.96
CA LEU A 21 -10.66 28.59 -14.75
C LEU A 21 -12.11 28.22 -14.43
N THR A 22 -12.94 28.09 -15.47
CA THR A 22 -14.35 27.72 -15.30
C THR A 22 -14.58 26.29 -15.78
N VAL A 23 -14.79 25.36 -14.84
CA VAL A 23 -15.12 23.96 -15.12
C VAL A 23 -16.50 23.64 -14.55
N LYS A 24 -17.32 22.90 -15.30
CA LYS A 24 -18.64 22.47 -14.82
C LYS A 24 -18.49 21.51 -13.65
N ARG A 25 -19.25 21.72 -12.57
CA ARG A 25 -19.27 20.80 -11.42
C ARG A 25 -19.61 19.34 -11.78
N SER A 26 -20.43 19.12 -12.81
CA SER A 26 -20.71 17.78 -13.32
C SER A 26 -19.46 17.10 -13.89
N HIS A 27 -18.60 17.84 -14.60
CA HIS A 27 -17.33 17.31 -15.09
C HIS A 27 -16.38 16.98 -13.94
N LEU A 28 -16.31 17.84 -12.92
CA LEU A 28 -15.50 17.58 -11.73
C LEU A 28 -15.99 16.34 -10.97
N SER A 29 -17.31 16.13 -10.91
CA SER A 29 -17.89 14.94 -10.29
C SER A 29 -17.53 13.66 -11.08
N GLU A 30 -17.45 13.73 -12.40
CA GLU A 30 -16.98 12.63 -13.25
C GLU A 30 -15.49 12.34 -13.04
N VAL A 31 -14.64 13.37 -12.94
CA VAL A 31 -13.20 13.21 -12.66
C VAL A 31 -12.98 12.62 -11.27
N ILE A 32 -13.69 13.11 -10.25
CA ILE A 32 -13.62 12.57 -8.89
C ILE A 32 -14.08 11.12 -8.84
N ALA A 33 -15.16 10.76 -9.55
CA ALA A 33 -15.58 9.37 -9.64
C ALA A 33 -14.49 8.48 -10.28
N ALA A 34 -13.80 8.99 -11.30
CA ALA A 34 -12.68 8.29 -11.94
C ALA A 34 -11.47 8.14 -11.01
N LEU A 35 -11.13 9.17 -10.22
CA LEU A 35 -10.13 9.09 -9.15
C LEU A 35 -10.51 8.05 -8.09
N LEU A 36 -11.80 7.82 -7.86
CA LEU A 36 -12.30 6.77 -6.97
C LEU A 36 -12.40 5.39 -7.64
N GLY A 37 -11.90 5.22 -8.87
CA GLY A 37 -11.88 3.94 -9.59
C GLY A 37 -13.13 3.65 -10.45
N TYR A 38 -14.06 4.60 -10.57
CA TYR A 38 -15.30 4.44 -11.33
C TYR A 38 -15.21 5.12 -12.69
N ARG A 39 -15.56 4.42 -13.77
CA ARG A 39 -15.56 5.02 -15.13
C ARG A 39 -16.51 6.22 -15.27
N THR A 40 -17.57 6.28 -14.47
CA THR A 40 -18.55 7.38 -14.49
C THR A 40 -19.09 7.67 -13.10
N HIS A 41 -19.56 8.90 -12.88
CA HIS A 41 -20.25 9.27 -11.64
C HIS A 41 -21.55 8.48 -11.42
N ALA A 42 -22.23 8.10 -12.51
CA ALA A 42 -23.42 7.26 -12.44
C ALA A 42 -23.12 5.87 -11.87
N ALA A 43 -22.00 5.25 -12.29
CA ALA A 43 -21.58 3.95 -11.77
C ALA A 43 -21.33 4.00 -10.25
N LEU A 44 -20.62 5.04 -9.79
CA LEU A 44 -20.42 5.29 -8.36
C LEU A 44 -21.77 5.41 -7.64
N THR A 45 -22.69 6.21 -8.18
CA THR A 45 -23.99 6.44 -7.53
C THR A 45 -24.83 5.17 -7.44
N VAL A 46 -24.75 4.28 -8.42
CA VAL A 46 -25.47 3.01 -8.44
C VAL A 46 -24.91 2.05 -7.39
N GLU A 47 -23.59 1.90 -7.33
CA GLU A 47 -22.92 1.05 -6.33
C GLU A 47 -23.20 1.57 -4.91
N GLU A 48 -23.02 2.87 -4.67
CA GLU A 48 -23.29 3.52 -3.38
C GLU A 48 -24.77 3.52 -2.95
N ALA A 49 -25.68 3.10 -3.82
CA ALA A 49 -27.10 2.97 -3.50
C ALA A 49 -27.49 1.52 -3.17
N ASP A 50 -26.58 0.55 -3.33
CA ASP A 50 -26.84 -0.85 -3.02
C ASP A 50 -26.82 -1.07 -1.49
N PRO A 51 -27.95 -1.41 -0.86
CA PRO A 51 -28.03 -1.62 0.58
C PRO A 51 -27.37 -2.92 1.05
N ASN A 52 -26.90 -3.77 0.14
CA ASN A 52 -26.24 -5.03 0.48
C ASN A 52 -24.72 -4.90 0.57
N LEU A 53 -24.16 -3.69 0.39
CA LEU A 53 -22.76 -3.44 0.64
C LEU A 53 -22.49 -3.49 2.15
N ASP A 54 -21.45 -4.23 2.53
CA ASP A 54 -20.99 -4.25 3.92
C ASP A 54 -20.43 -2.88 4.35
N TYR A 55 -19.81 -2.17 3.40
CA TYR A 55 -19.23 -0.84 3.60
C TYR A 55 -19.51 0.07 2.40
N HIS A 56 -19.90 1.30 2.69
CA HIS A 56 -20.01 2.38 1.72
C HIS A 56 -18.76 3.25 1.74
N LEU A 57 -18.59 4.11 0.72
CA LEU A 57 -17.45 5.05 0.67
C LEU A 57 -17.28 5.83 1.97
N ASP A 58 -18.37 6.27 2.61
CA ASP A 58 -18.32 7.07 3.84
C ASP A 58 -17.81 6.26 5.07
N ASP A 59 -17.73 4.93 4.99
CA ASP A 59 -17.20 4.05 6.04
C ASP A 59 -15.69 3.78 5.89
N ALA A 60 -15.06 4.24 4.81
CA ALA A 60 -13.65 4.01 4.55
C ALA A 60 -12.73 4.68 5.59
N GLU A 61 -11.69 3.95 5.99
CA GLU A 61 -10.61 4.44 6.88
C GLU A 61 -9.47 5.08 6.07
N VAL A 62 -9.30 4.61 4.84
CA VAL A 62 -8.32 5.12 3.87
C VAL A 62 -8.93 5.12 2.47
N TYR A 63 -8.58 6.13 1.67
CA TYR A 63 -8.81 6.14 0.22
C TYR A 63 -7.49 6.05 -0.56
N VAL A 64 -7.46 5.18 -1.56
CA VAL A 64 -6.36 5.05 -2.52
C VAL A 64 -6.84 5.43 -3.92
N LEU A 65 -6.45 6.62 -4.39
CA LEU A 65 -6.96 7.21 -5.62
C LEU A 65 -6.32 6.61 -6.87
N ASN A 66 -7.13 6.39 -7.91
CA ASN A 66 -6.69 6.04 -9.25
C ASN A 66 -6.41 7.30 -10.08
N GLN A 67 -5.25 7.91 -9.86
CA GLN A 67 -4.84 9.09 -10.63
C GLN A 67 -4.87 8.85 -12.15
N PRO A 68 -4.34 7.74 -12.71
CA PRO A 68 -4.40 7.49 -14.14
C PRO A 68 -5.82 7.53 -14.73
N MET A 69 -6.81 6.97 -14.02
CA MET A 69 -8.21 7.05 -14.46
C MET A 69 -8.76 8.49 -14.37
N GLY A 70 -8.39 9.25 -13.34
CA GLY A 70 -8.74 10.66 -13.23
C GLY A 70 -8.21 11.50 -14.40
N ASP A 71 -6.93 11.34 -14.72
CA ASP A 71 -6.26 12.02 -15.84
C ASP A 71 -6.89 11.66 -17.19
N ALA A 72 -7.14 10.37 -17.41
CA ALA A 72 -7.84 9.90 -18.61
C ALA A 72 -9.22 10.55 -18.74
N ARG A 73 -9.97 10.64 -17.63
CA ARG A 73 -11.32 11.21 -17.61
C ARG A 73 -11.33 12.71 -17.92
N VAL A 74 -10.33 13.46 -17.45
CA VAL A 74 -10.15 14.88 -17.82
C VAL A 74 -9.96 15.03 -19.34
N GLY A 75 -9.16 14.13 -19.94
CA GLY A 75 -8.96 14.08 -21.39
C GLY A 75 -10.24 13.79 -22.17
N GLU A 76 -11.00 12.77 -21.76
CA GLU A 76 -12.28 12.38 -22.39
C GLU A 76 -13.33 13.49 -22.35
N LEU A 77 -13.32 14.31 -21.29
CA LEU A 77 -14.24 15.45 -21.13
C LEU A 77 -13.85 16.67 -22.00
N GLY A 78 -12.75 16.59 -22.74
CA GLY A 78 -12.32 17.61 -23.69
C GLY A 78 -11.85 18.91 -23.03
N LEU A 79 -11.44 18.88 -21.77
CA LEU A 79 -11.05 20.09 -21.03
C LEU A 79 -9.77 20.73 -21.59
N ALA A 80 -8.86 19.92 -22.14
CA ALA A 80 -7.70 20.41 -22.90
C ALA A 80 -8.10 21.24 -24.12
N ALA A 81 -9.14 20.81 -24.86
CA ALA A 81 -9.64 21.57 -26.01
C ALA A 81 -10.30 22.90 -25.61
N ALA A 82 -10.70 23.05 -24.34
CA ALA A 82 -11.17 24.29 -23.75
C ALA A 82 -10.03 25.19 -23.25
N GLY A 83 -8.76 24.83 -23.50
CA GLY A 83 -7.58 25.60 -23.08
C GLY A 83 -7.21 25.42 -21.60
N ILE A 84 -7.78 24.42 -20.93
CA ILE A 84 -7.50 24.11 -19.52
C ILE A 84 -6.48 22.97 -19.49
N GLU A 85 -5.37 23.19 -18.79
CA GLU A 85 -4.35 22.16 -18.63
C GLU A 85 -4.92 20.99 -17.78
N PRO A 86 -4.86 19.73 -18.27
CA PRO A 86 -5.47 18.59 -17.58
C PRO A 86 -4.97 18.35 -16.16
N SER A 87 -3.65 18.44 -15.93
CA SER A 87 -3.06 18.18 -14.62
C SER A 87 -3.54 19.17 -13.55
N VAL A 88 -3.84 20.42 -13.91
CA VAL A 88 -4.44 21.42 -13.01
C VAL A 88 -5.82 20.97 -12.53
N VAL A 89 -6.62 20.36 -13.41
CA VAL A 89 -7.96 19.86 -13.03
C VAL A 89 -7.84 18.64 -12.13
N THR A 90 -7.00 17.66 -12.50
CA THR A 90 -6.78 16.46 -11.68
C THR A 90 -6.25 16.83 -10.30
N THR A 91 -5.23 17.70 -10.23
CA THR A 91 -4.64 18.18 -8.97
C THR A 91 -5.69 18.86 -8.10
N ALA A 92 -6.49 19.78 -8.67
CA ALA A 92 -7.56 20.43 -7.93
C ALA A 92 -8.61 19.45 -7.39
N CYS A 93 -8.90 18.37 -8.13
CA CYS A 93 -9.79 17.31 -7.66
C CYS A 93 -9.16 16.45 -6.55
N ILE A 94 -7.88 16.10 -6.63
CA ILE A 94 -7.15 15.36 -5.59
C ILE A 94 -7.08 16.19 -4.31
N ASP A 95 -6.70 17.46 -4.40
CA ASP A 95 -6.61 18.37 -3.24
C ASP A 95 -7.98 18.56 -2.59
N ALA A 96 -9.03 18.68 -3.41
CA ALA A 96 -10.40 18.79 -2.91
C ALA A 96 -10.88 17.51 -2.23
N LEU A 97 -10.48 16.33 -2.71
CA LEU A 97 -10.76 15.05 -2.06
C LEU A 97 -10.04 14.97 -0.71
N LYS A 98 -8.75 15.28 -0.67
CA LYS A 98 -7.95 15.36 0.57
C LYS A 98 -8.61 16.29 1.60
N ALA A 99 -9.03 17.47 1.18
CA ALA A 99 -9.69 18.44 2.06
C ALA A 99 -11.11 18.02 2.49
N SER A 100 -11.82 17.22 1.68
CA SER A 100 -13.20 16.80 1.95
C SER A 100 -13.29 15.49 2.73
N ALA A 101 -12.22 14.70 2.80
CA ALA A 101 -12.16 13.41 3.49
C ALA A 101 -12.14 13.53 5.02
N GLY A 102 -12.02 14.74 5.57
CA GLY A 102 -12.04 14.96 7.01
C GLY A 102 -10.84 14.31 7.71
N ASN A 103 -11.11 13.26 8.49
CA ASN A 103 -10.06 12.50 9.20
C ASN A 103 -9.59 11.25 8.43
N THR A 104 -10.24 10.91 7.32
CA THR A 104 -9.88 9.75 6.49
C THR A 104 -8.67 10.10 5.63
N SER A 105 -7.64 9.26 5.67
CA SER A 105 -6.41 9.47 4.88
C SER A 105 -6.67 9.24 3.40
N VAL A 106 -6.02 10.03 2.54
CA VAL A 106 -6.18 9.95 1.07
C VAL A 106 -4.80 9.90 0.42
N TYR A 107 -4.52 8.81 -0.28
CA TYR A 107 -3.26 8.55 -0.98
C TYR A 107 -3.47 8.55 -2.49
N VAL A 108 -2.45 8.99 -3.22
CA VAL A 108 -2.48 9.11 -4.69
C VAL A 108 -1.81 7.87 -5.30
N GLY A 109 -2.59 6.80 -5.39
CA GLY A 109 -2.14 5.51 -5.93
C GLY A 109 -1.57 4.57 -4.86
N VAL A 110 -1.40 3.31 -5.26
CA VAL A 110 -0.97 2.22 -4.37
C VAL A 110 0.46 2.45 -3.85
N ALA A 111 1.35 3.00 -4.68
CA ALA A 111 2.73 3.28 -4.28
C ALA A 111 2.82 4.35 -3.17
N ASP A 112 2.06 5.45 -3.28
CA ASP A 112 1.98 6.49 -2.24
C ASP A 112 1.36 5.94 -0.96
N PHE A 113 0.32 5.12 -1.08
CA PHE A 113 -0.29 4.42 0.06
C PHE A 113 0.70 3.49 0.77
N TYR A 114 1.49 2.73 0.01
CA TYR A 114 2.49 1.83 0.58
C TYR A 114 3.57 2.60 1.32
N ASP A 115 4.23 3.55 0.64
CA ASP A 115 5.35 4.31 1.21
C ASP A 115 4.94 5.12 2.45
N SER A 116 3.76 5.76 2.41
CA SER A 116 3.30 6.66 3.47
C SER A 116 2.55 5.96 4.61
N HIS A 117 2.11 4.72 4.45
CA HIS A 117 1.28 4.04 5.46
C HIS A 117 1.48 2.53 5.50
N ALA A 118 1.20 1.82 4.41
CA ALA A 118 1.08 0.36 4.48
C ALA A 118 2.41 -0.31 4.86
N ARG A 119 3.55 0.26 4.44
CA ARG A 119 4.89 -0.26 4.77
C ARG A 119 5.15 -0.24 6.28
N GLN A 120 4.81 0.84 6.96
CA GLN A 120 4.94 0.93 8.42
C GLN A 120 3.94 0.00 9.12
N ALA A 121 2.68 -0.01 8.66
CA ALA A 121 1.66 -0.88 9.24
C ALA A 121 1.99 -2.37 9.07
N LEU A 122 2.67 -2.75 7.98
CA LEU A 122 3.20 -4.11 7.78
C LEU A 122 4.35 -4.42 8.75
N ALA A 123 5.30 -3.50 8.94
CA ALA A 123 6.40 -3.68 9.88
C ALA A 123 5.89 -3.88 11.32
N GLU A 124 4.96 -3.03 11.77
CA GLU A 124 4.29 -3.13 13.06
C GLU A 124 3.53 -4.46 13.20
N ALA A 125 2.76 -4.83 12.18
CA ALA A 125 2.00 -6.08 12.17
C ALA A 125 2.88 -7.33 12.26
N ILE A 126 4.07 -7.30 11.65
CA ILE A 126 5.06 -8.37 11.78
C ILE A 126 5.63 -8.39 13.18
N TYR A 127 6.06 -7.24 13.70
CA TYR A 127 6.74 -7.16 14.99
C TYR A 127 5.85 -7.61 16.16
N ASP A 128 4.55 -7.29 16.09
CA ASP A 128 3.57 -7.63 17.13
C ASP A 128 2.97 -9.05 16.98
N ASP A 129 3.36 -9.83 15.97
CA ASP A 129 2.80 -11.15 15.72
C ASP A 129 3.41 -12.24 16.64
N ASP A 130 2.54 -13.10 17.20
CA ASP A 130 2.92 -14.18 18.11
C ASP A 130 3.85 -15.21 17.44
N ASP A 131 3.65 -15.51 16.15
CA ASP A 131 4.48 -16.46 15.42
C ASP A 131 5.90 -15.89 15.21
N VAL A 132 5.99 -14.59 14.97
CA VAL A 132 7.26 -13.86 14.83
C VAL A 132 8.00 -13.81 16.17
N ALA A 133 7.30 -13.52 17.27
CA ALA A 133 7.87 -13.57 18.62
C ALA A 133 8.40 -14.97 18.96
N GLY A 134 7.74 -16.03 18.48
CA GLY A 134 8.24 -17.41 18.55
C GLY A 134 9.58 -17.59 17.84
N ALA A 135 9.68 -17.14 16.59
CA ALA A 135 10.91 -17.20 15.81
C ALA A 135 12.07 -16.41 16.45
N MET A 136 11.80 -15.22 16.98
CA MET A 136 12.77 -14.42 17.75
C MET A 136 13.28 -15.16 18.99
N ALA A 137 12.39 -15.83 19.71
CA ALA A 137 12.78 -16.59 20.91
C ALA A 137 13.65 -17.82 20.58
N GLU A 138 13.49 -18.41 19.39
CA GLU A 138 14.27 -19.56 18.94
C GLU A 138 15.69 -19.20 18.47
N SER A 139 15.91 -17.99 17.95
CA SER A 139 17.23 -17.53 17.51
C SER A 139 18.18 -17.23 18.68
N ASN A 140 17.63 -16.94 19.87
CA ASN A 140 18.35 -16.44 21.05
C ASN A 140 19.08 -15.11 20.78
N ALA A 141 18.58 -14.30 19.84
CA ALA A 141 19.04 -12.92 19.60
C ALA A 141 18.02 -11.91 20.16
N THR A 142 18.45 -10.67 20.40
CA THR A 142 17.56 -9.57 20.80
C THR A 142 17.21 -8.75 19.56
N PHE A 143 15.92 -8.46 19.34
CA PHE A 143 15.44 -7.66 18.19
C PHE A 143 14.88 -6.33 18.68
N PRO A 144 15.71 -5.28 18.80
CA PRO A 144 15.29 -3.99 19.33
C PRO A 144 14.45 -3.17 18.35
N ASP A 145 14.59 -3.44 17.04
CA ASP A 145 13.97 -2.68 15.96
C ASP A 145 12.93 -3.52 15.20
N GLU A 146 11.98 -2.82 14.58
CA GLU A 146 11.00 -3.40 13.65
C GLU A 146 11.67 -3.92 12.36
N PRO A 147 11.01 -4.79 11.58
CA PRO A 147 11.52 -5.24 10.29
C PRO A 147 11.81 -4.09 9.32
N GLU A 148 12.96 -4.18 8.65
CA GLU A 148 13.27 -3.37 7.49
C GLU A 148 12.46 -3.89 6.30
N MET A 149 11.33 -3.25 6.02
CA MET A 149 10.47 -3.56 4.88
C MET A 149 11.03 -2.99 3.57
N ASP A 150 10.79 -3.70 2.46
CA ASP A 150 11.14 -3.24 1.12
C ASP A 150 10.60 -1.83 0.82
N ILE A 151 11.45 -0.97 0.24
CA ILE A 151 11.09 0.41 -0.12
C ILE A 151 10.13 0.42 -1.31
N GLU A 152 10.35 -0.47 -2.28
CA GLU A 152 9.49 -0.56 -3.45
C GLU A 152 8.17 -1.26 -3.10
N CYS A 153 7.06 -0.70 -3.58
CA CYS A 153 5.77 -1.32 -3.38
C CYS A 153 5.71 -2.67 -4.12
N PRO A 154 5.37 -3.77 -3.45
CA PRO A 154 5.30 -5.08 -4.08
C PRO A 154 4.16 -5.15 -5.11
N GLU A 155 4.21 -6.16 -5.97
CA GLU A 155 3.09 -6.41 -6.89
C GLU A 155 1.84 -6.78 -6.08
N THR A 156 0.76 -6.04 -6.33
CA THR A 156 -0.53 -6.26 -5.67
C THR A 156 -1.62 -6.58 -6.69
N PRO A 157 -2.70 -7.29 -6.28
CA PRO A 157 -3.91 -7.36 -7.08
C PRO A 157 -4.41 -5.96 -7.42
N ASP A 158 -5.06 -5.79 -8.57
CA ASP A 158 -5.63 -4.50 -8.97
C ASP A 158 -6.67 -4.01 -7.94
N LEU A 159 -6.27 -3.03 -7.13
CA LEU A 159 -7.06 -2.48 -6.02
C LEU A 159 -8.43 -1.98 -6.47
N TRP A 160 -8.53 -1.38 -7.66
CA TRP A 160 -9.76 -0.75 -8.14
C TRP A 160 -10.68 -1.72 -8.88
N ALA A 161 -10.17 -2.92 -9.21
CA ALA A 161 -10.95 -4.01 -9.77
C ALA A 161 -11.33 -5.08 -8.73
N ALA A 162 -10.67 -5.11 -7.57
CA ALA A 162 -10.98 -5.99 -6.46
C ALA A 162 -12.41 -5.77 -5.93
N VAL A 163 -13.08 -6.85 -5.55
CA VAL A 163 -14.46 -6.87 -5.04
C VAL A 163 -14.47 -7.56 -3.69
N GLY A 164 -15.11 -6.94 -2.70
CA GLY A 164 -15.21 -7.45 -1.34
C GLY A 164 -13.95 -7.19 -0.54
N GLU A 165 -12.82 -7.80 -0.91
CA GLU A 165 -11.56 -7.71 -0.16
C GLU A 165 -10.37 -7.37 -1.06
N TRP A 166 -9.36 -6.76 -0.47
CA TRP A 166 -8.06 -6.52 -1.09
C TRP A 166 -6.94 -6.69 -0.07
N ALA A 167 -5.84 -7.32 -0.48
CA ALA A 167 -4.70 -7.58 0.39
C ALA A 167 -3.42 -7.03 -0.23
N ILE A 168 -2.53 -6.58 0.65
CA ILE A 168 -1.14 -6.27 0.33
C ILE A 168 -0.25 -7.09 1.24
N GLU A 169 0.76 -7.72 0.64
CA GLU A 169 1.77 -8.51 1.31
C GLU A 169 3.12 -7.95 0.90
N ALA A 170 4.02 -7.83 1.87
CA ALA A 170 5.40 -7.43 1.61
C ALA A 170 6.33 -8.26 2.48
N ASP A 171 7.49 -8.54 1.93
CA ASP A 171 8.58 -9.17 2.64
C ASP A 171 9.43 -8.07 3.32
N GLY A 172 10.15 -8.45 4.37
CA GLY A 172 11.06 -7.58 5.10
C GLY A 172 12.03 -8.39 5.93
N ASP A 173 13.10 -7.77 6.36
CA ASP A 173 14.18 -8.47 7.09
C ASP A 173 14.32 -7.91 8.50
N MET A 174 14.57 -8.78 9.46
CA MET A 174 14.93 -8.40 10.82
C MET A 174 16.32 -8.90 11.14
N THR A 175 17.17 -8.03 11.68
CA THR A 175 18.49 -8.40 12.18
C THR A 175 18.53 -8.22 13.68
N GLY A 176 18.78 -9.31 14.40
CA GLY A 176 18.92 -9.36 15.84
C GLY A 176 20.36 -9.12 16.28
N GLU A 177 20.53 -8.70 17.52
CA GLU A 177 21.83 -8.49 18.15
C GLU A 177 22.17 -9.64 19.11
N TYR A 178 23.46 -9.99 19.17
CA TYR A 178 23.96 -10.98 20.12
C TYR A 178 23.80 -10.50 21.56
N ASP A 179 23.14 -11.29 22.40
CA ASP A 179 23.03 -11.05 23.84
C ASP A 179 24.22 -11.71 24.59
N PRO A 180 25.21 -10.94 25.08
CA PRO A 180 26.35 -11.48 25.81
C PRO A 180 26.01 -12.00 27.21
N GLU A 181 24.83 -11.69 27.74
CA GLU A 181 24.33 -12.19 29.02
C GLU A 181 23.48 -13.47 28.86
N GLY A 182 23.23 -13.91 27.63
CA GLY A 182 22.44 -15.10 27.31
C GLY A 182 23.17 -16.42 27.58
N ASP A 183 22.48 -17.34 28.28
CA ASP A 183 23.00 -18.68 28.62
C ASP A 183 22.92 -19.69 27.44
N ARG A 184 22.48 -19.27 26.24
CA ARG A 184 22.23 -20.14 25.08
C ARG A 184 23.13 -19.79 23.89
N MET A 185 23.47 -20.79 23.08
CA MET A 185 24.24 -20.61 21.85
C MET A 185 23.43 -19.81 20.82
N PHE A 186 24.03 -18.73 20.32
CA PHE A 186 23.53 -17.90 19.23
C PHE A 186 23.28 -18.74 17.96
N ASN A 187 22.09 -18.62 17.37
CA ASN A 187 21.64 -19.48 16.26
C ASN A 187 21.09 -18.65 15.09
N GLY A 188 21.85 -17.64 14.68
CA GLY A 188 21.51 -16.70 13.62
C GLY A 188 20.90 -15.40 14.15
N ASP A 189 21.19 -14.31 13.47
CA ASP A 189 20.67 -12.96 13.71
C ASP A 189 19.57 -12.55 12.72
N THR A 190 19.53 -13.14 11.52
CA THR A 190 18.60 -12.69 10.48
C THR A 190 17.32 -13.53 10.44
N LEU A 191 16.17 -12.86 10.48
CA LEU A 191 14.86 -13.44 10.21
C LEU A 191 14.30 -12.85 8.91
N ASN A 192 13.86 -13.72 8.00
CA ASN A 192 13.07 -13.34 6.85
C ASN A 192 11.60 -13.23 7.29
N CYS A 193 11.05 -12.03 7.20
CA CYS A 193 9.70 -11.73 7.63
C CYS A 193 8.78 -11.45 6.44
N ARG A 194 7.48 -11.71 6.62
CA ARG A 194 6.44 -11.39 5.66
C ARG A 194 5.22 -10.88 6.40
N GLY A 195 4.76 -9.70 6.01
CA GLY A 195 3.57 -9.08 6.56
C GLY A 195 2.39 -9.18 5.59
N ARG A 196 1.18 -9.18 6.12
CA ARG A 196 -0.05 -9.12 5.34
C ARG A 196 -1.06 -8.18 5.98
N LEU A 197 -1.56 -7.23 5.20
CA LEU A 197 -2.71 -6.39 5.55
C LEU A 197 -3.89 -6.77 4.64
N LEU A 198 -5.02 -7.12 5.26
CA LEU A 198 -6.27 -7.44 4.59
C LEU A 198 -7.29 -6.34 4.84
N TYR A 199 -7.87 -5.83 3.76
CA TYR A 199 -8.87 -4.75 3.79
C TYR A 199 -10.18 -5.19 3.17
N SER A 200 -11.29 -4.75 3.77
CA SER A 200 -12.59 -4.73 3.12
C SER A 200 -12.71 -3.54 2.17
N LYS A 201 -13.43 -3.71 1.07
CA LYS A 201 -13.70 -2.67 0.08
C LYS A 201 -14.87 -1.79 0.52
N ALA A 202 -14.60 -0.51 0.71
CA ALA A 202 -15.59 0.55 0.81
C ALA A 202 -15.71 1.25 -0.55
N GLY A 203 -16.49 0.66 -1.45
CA GLY A 203 -16.43 0.97 -2.89
C GLY A 203 -15.07 0.62 -3.51
N ARG A 204 -14.73 1.22 -4.65
CA ARG A 204 -13.52 0.85 -5.41
C ARG A 204 -12.20 1.40 -4.88
N ALA A 205 -12.22 2.55 -4.21
CA ALA A 205 -11.00 3.21 -3.72
C ALA A 205 -10.91 3.25 -2.18
N GLY A 206 -12.01 3.02 -1.46
CA GLY A 206 -12.03 3.00 -0.01
C GLY A 206 -11.62 1.63 0.54
N LEU A 207 -10.89 1.66 1.65
CA LEU A 207 -10.41 0.49 2.39
C LEU A 207 -10.79 0.62 3.87
N VAL A 208 -11.17 -0.51 4.48
CA VAL A 208 -11.39 -0.68 5.93
C VAL A 208 -10.54 -1.85 6.39
N LEU A 209 -9.65 -1.66 7.36
CA LEU A 209 -8.74 -2.71 7.79
C LEU A 209 -9.51 -3.85 8.49
N ILE A 210 -9.35 -5.08 8.02
CA ILE A 210 -9.94 -6.28 8.63
C ILE A 210 -8.91 -6.97 9.53
N GLU A 211 -7.73 -7.22 8.98
CA GLU A 211 -6.71 -8.05 9.61
C GLU A 211 -5.32 -7.53 9.23
N ALA A 212 -4.43 -7.56 10.22
CA ALA A 212 -3.01 -7.33 10.08
C ALA A 212 -2.29 -8.52 10.73
N SER A 213 -1.37 -9.13 10.00
CA SER A 213 -0.68 -10.36 10.44
C SER A 213 0.76 -10.38 9.95
N GLY A 214 1.59 -11.10 10.70
CA GLY A 214 3.00 -11.32 10.41
C GLY A 214 3.35 -12.79 10.34
N MET A 215 4.45 -13.09 9.68
CA MET A 215 5.13 -14.38 9.82
C MET A 215 6.64 -14.16 9.67
N ALA A 216 7.43 -14.95 10.38
CA ALA A 216 8.89 -14.91 10.28
C ALA A 216 9.46 -16.33 10.25
N GLY A 217 10.58 -16.47 9.54
CA GLY A 217 11.39 -17.67 9.54
C GLY A 217 12.87 -17.32 9.64
N ALA A 218 13.66 -18.20 10.25
CA ALA A 218 15.11 -18.02 10.30
C ALA A 218 15.70 -18.01 8.89
N ASP A 219 16.62 -17.08 8.63
CA ASP A 219 17.42 -17.11 7.41
C ASP A 219 18.55 -18.14 7.53
N ASP A 220 18.27 -19.35 7.04
CA ASP A 220 19.24 -20.44 6.97
C ASP A 220 20.09 -20.41 5.68
N SER A 221 20.01 -19.36 4.86
CA SER A 221 20.74 -19.28 3.58
C SER A 221 22.26 -19.43 3.73
N TRP A 222 22.81 -18.95 4.86
CA TRP A 222 24.22 -19.13 5.23
C TRP A 222 24.67 -20.60 5.35
N ARG A 223 23.76 -21.53 5.68
CA ARG A 223 24.09 -22.96 5.77
C ARG A 223 24.42 -23.58 4.41
N ASP A 224 23.84 -23.03 3.34
CA ASP A 224 24.13 -23.48 1.98
C ASP A 224 25.45 -22.88 1.46
N LEU A 225 25.81 -21.65 1.89
CA LEU A 225 27.11 -21.02 1.60
C LEU A 225 28.28 -21.81 2.21
N ASP A 226 28.17 -22.27 3.46
CA ASP A 226 29.20 -23.10 4.10
C ASP A 226 29.49 -24.38 3.30
N ARG A 227 28.46 -24.99 2.69
CA ARG A 227 28.63 -26.18 1.84
C ARG A 227 29.33 -25.83 0.53
N GLU A 228 28.99 -24.72 -0.10
CA GLU A 228 29.62 -24.28 -1.35
C GLU A 228 31.08 -23.90 -1.11
N ASP A 229 31.37 -23.14 -0.06
CA ASP A 229 32.73 -22.76 0.35
C ASP A 229 33.57 -23.98 0.74
N GLU A 230 32.99 -24.95 1.46
CA GLU A 230 33.65 -26.22 1.78
C GLU A 230 33.96 -27.03 0.51
N LEU A 231 33.02 -27.07 -0.45
CA LEU A 231 33.22 -27.73 -1.75
C LEU A 231 34.30 -27.04 -2.58
N GLU A 232 34.33 -25.71 -2.63
CA GLU A 232 35.37 -24.93 -3.31
C GLU A 232 36.74 -25.12 -2.65
N TYR A 233 36.80 -25.12 -1.32
CA TYR A 233 38.02 -25.40 -0.57
C TYR A 233 38.54 -26.81 -0.84
N LEU A 234 37.68 -27.83 -0.79
CA LEU A 234 38.05 -29.21 -1.09
C LEU A 234 38.52 -29.38 -2.55
N GLN A 235 37.90 -28.70 -3.51
CA GLN A 235 38.35 -28.67 -4.91
C GLN A 235 39.71 -27.98 -5.07
N SER A 236 39.97 -26.91 -4.31
CA SER A 236 41.27 -26.22 -4.31
C SER A 236 42.40 -27.11 -3.79
N LEU A 237 42.13 -27.95 -2.79
CA LEU A 237 43.07 -28.94 -2.25
C LEU A 237 43.36 -30.08 -3.24
N GLY A 238 42.34 -30.54 -3.97
CA GLY A 238 42.52 -31.55 -5.03
C GLY A 238 43.31 -31.03 -6.23
N SER A 239 43.23 -29.73 -6.52
CA SER A 239 43.95 -29.06 -7.61
C SER A 239 45.44 -28.84 -7.30
N GLN A 240 45.84 -28.84 -6.03
CA GLN A 240 47.23 -28.72 -5.58
C GLN A 240 47.99 -30.07 -5.52
N GLN A 241 47.34 -31.19 -5.84
CA GLN A 241 47.93 -32.54 -5.80
C GLN A 241 48.05 -33.22 -7.18
N ALA A 242 47.88 -32.50 -8.29
CA ALA A 242 48.28 -33.01 -9.61
C ALA A 242 49.73 -32.61 -9.92
N PRO A 243 50.65 -33.56 -10.21
CA PRO A 243 52.07 -33.28 -10.43
C PRO A 243 52.37 -32.51 -11.72
#